data_AF-A0AA46BMQ4-F1
#
_entry.id   AF-A0AA46BMQ4-F1
#
_cell.length_a   1.000
_cell.length_b   1.000
_cell.length_c   1.000
_cell.angle_alpha   90.00
_cell.angle_beta   90.00
_cell.angle_gamma   90.00
#
_symmetry.space_group_name_H-M   'P 1'
#
loop_
_entity.id
_entity.type
_entity.pdbx_description
1 polymer ?
#
loop_
_entity_poly.entity_id
_entity_poly.type
_entity_poly.pdbx_seq_one_letter_code
_entity_poly.pdbx_strand_id
1 'polypeptide(L)'
;MTKPGVVTVPAGSRASQAIAAAGGFARGSDARSINMAKPLSDGEQIIVAALGEAAPAAAVSSPGASTTAAGKVNLNSADQTTLETLPGVGPVMAGKIIKWRTDNGRFTRVEDLNEVSGVGEKTFAKLAQLVTV
;
A
#
# COMPACT_ATOMS: atom_id res chain seq x y z
N MET A 1 12.94 -17.86 -0.35
CA MET A 1 14.17 -17.92 -1.18
C MET A 1 15.32 -18.42 -0.32
N THR A 2 16.32 -19.10 -0.89
CA THR A 2 17.47 -19.59 -0.11
C THR A 2 18.53 -18.51 0.17
N LYS A 3 18.57 -17.42 -0.63
CA LYS A 3 19.41 -16.24 -0.43
C LYS A 3 18.60 -14.94 -0.67
N PRO A 4 17.71 -14.55 0.25
CA PRO A 4 16.96 -13.31 0.11
C PRO A 4 17.89 -12.09 0.15
N GLY A 5 17.65 -11.10 -0.72
CA GLY A 5 18.47 -9.89 -0.83
C GLY A 5 18.25 -9.18 -2.15
N VAL A 6 18.99 -8.09 -2.37
CA VAL A 6 19.01 -7.37 -3.65
C VAL A 6 19.78 -8.21 -4.67
N VAL A 7 19.19 -8.45 -5.84
CA VAL A 7 19.80 -9.20 -6.94
C VAL A 7 19.76 -8.36 -8.21
N THR A 8 20.83 -8.42 -9.01
CA THR A 8 20.90 -7.77 -10.31
C THR A 8 20.55 -8.80 -11.39
N VAL A 9 19.61 -8.45 -12.27
CA VAL A 9 19.20 -9.25 -13.42
C VAL A 9 19.19 -8.38 -14.68
N PRO A 10 19.36 -8.96 -15.88
CA PRO A 10 19.24 -8.22 -17.13
C PRO A 10 17.91 -7.46 -17.26
N ALA A 11 17.93 -6.35 -18.00
CA ALA A 11 16.70 -5.61 -18.30
C ALA A 11 15.72 -6.49 -19.10
N GLY A 12 14.43 -6.45 -18.74
CA GLY A 12 13.40 -7.32 -19.34
C GLY A 12 13.32 -8.73 -18.75
N SER A 13 14.12 -9.03 -17.72
CA SER A 13 14.01 -10.26 -16.95
C SER A 13 12.63 -10.43 -16.32
N ARG A 14 12.23 -11.69 -16.13
CA ARG A 14 10.98 -12.07 -15.46
C ARG A 14 11.24 -12.48 -14.02
N ALA A 15 10.19 -12.50 -13.19
CA ALA A 15 10.24 -12.89 -11.79
C ALA A 15 10.96 -14.23 -11.55
N SER A 16 10.80 -15.20 -12.45
CA SER A 16 11.52 -16.49 -12.40
C SER A 16 13.05 -16.33 -12.39
N GLN A 17 13.60 -15.38 -13.15
CA GLN A 17 15.05 -15.17 -13.26
C GLN A 17 15.62 -14.50 -12.01
N ALA A 18 14.88 -13.56 -11.39
CA ALA A 18 15.27 -12.99 -10.11
C ALA A 18 15.19 -14.01 -8.97
N ILE A 19 14.19 -14.90 -8.97
CA ILE A 19 14.10 -15.99 -7.99
C ILE A 19 15.28 -16.96 -8.14
N ALA A 20 15.66 -17.30 -9.37
CA ALA A 20 16.84 -18.12 -9.63
C ALA A 20 18.13 -17.44 -9.14
N ALA A 21 18.29 -16.14 -9.40
CA ALA A 21 19.42 -15.35 -8.90
C ALA A 21 19.47 -15.29 -7.35
N ALA A 22 18.30 -15.26 -6.70
CA ALA A 22 18.15 -15.33 -5.23
C ALA A 22 18.29 -16.76 -4.65
N GLY A 23 18.83 -17.70 -5.43
CA GLY A 23 19.09 -19.09 -4.99
C GLY A 23 17.86 -20.00 -5.05
N GLY A 24 16.80 -19.60 -5.73
CA GLY A 24 15.58 -20.39 -5.90
C GLY A 24 14.65 -20.38 -4.69
N PHE A 25 13.59 -21.18 -4.77
CA PHE A 25 12.63 -21.35 -3.70
C PHE A 25 13.27 -22.08 -2.50
N ALA A 26 12.97 -21.61 -1.29
CA ALA A 26 13.38 -22.34 -0.09
C ALA A 26 12.46 -23.55 0.13
N ARG A 27 12.92 -24.52 0.92
CA ARG A 27 12.08 -25.66 1.32
C ARG A 27 10.88 -25.11 2.10
N GLY A 28 9.67 -25.42 1.64
CA GLY A 28 8.43 -24.89 2.24
C GLY A 28 8.05 -23.48 1.75
N SER A 29 8.59 -22.98 0.64
CA SER A 29 8.05 -21.81 -0.05
C SER A 29 6.90 -22.20 -1.01
N ASP A 30 5.87 -21.37 -1.12
CA ASP A 30 4.80 -21.54 -2.09
C ASP A 30 5.11 -20.83 -3.42
N ALA A 31 5.46 -21.60 -4.45
CA ALA A 31 5.73 -21.08 -5.79
C ALA A 31 4.49 -20.48 -6.47
N ARG A 32 3.27 -20.80 -6.01
CA ARG A 32 2.01 -20.26 -6.55
C ARG A 32 1.70 -18.85 -6.06
N SER A 33 2.41 -18.39 -5.02
CA SER A 33 2.23 -17.05 -4.46
C SER A 33 2.66 -15.92 -5.41
N ILE A 34 3.37 -16.23 -6.50
CA ILE A 34 3.87 -15.23 -7.45
C ILE A 34 3.64 -15.64 -8.91
N ASN A 35 3.34 -14.64 -9.75
CA ASN A 35 3.37 -14.81 -11.20
C ASN A 35 4.81 -14.84 -11.71
N MET A 36 5.36 -16.04 -11.90
CA MET A 36 6.74 -16.26 -12.37
C MET A 36 7.03 -15.67 -13.76
N ALA A 37 6.00 -15.45 -14.58
CA ALA A 37 6.13 -14.87 -15.90
C ALA A 37 6.07 -13.34 -15.89
N LYS A 38 5.80 -12.69 -14.77
CA LYS A 38 5.70 -11.23 -14.72
C LYS A 38 7.05 -10.58 -15.09
N PRO A 39 7.10 -9.63 -16.05
CA PRO A 39 8.30 -8.85 -16.31
C PRO A 39 8.63 -7.98 -15.09
N LEU A 40 9.93 -7.79 -14.84
CA LEU A 40 10.40 -7.01 -13.70
C LEU A 40 10.67 -5.57 -14.08
N SER A 41 10.33 -4.68 -13.16
CA SER A 41 10.76 -3.28 -13.17
C SER A 41 11.98 -3.10 -12.26
N ASP A 42 12.80 -2.11 -12.55
CA ASP A 42 13.91 -1.75 -11.67
C ASP A 42 13.40 -1.35 -10.27
N GLY A 43 14.11 -1.78 -9.23
CA GLY A 43 13.69 -1.56 -7.84
C GLY A 43 12.46 -2.37 -7.37
N GLU A 44 11.93 -3.31 -8.17
CA GLU A 44 10.76 -4.12 -7.80
C GLU A 44 11.08 -5.14 -6.69
N GLN A 45 10.17 -5.26 -5.72
CA GLN A 45 10.27 -6.27 -4.65
C GLN A 45 9.46 -7.53 -5.00
N ILE A 46 10.11 -8.69 -4.91
CA ILE A 46 9.49 -10.01 -5.05
C ILE A 46 9.34 -10.64 -3.67
N ILE A 47 8.09 -10.92 -3.26
CA ILE A 47 7.77 -11.62 -2.02
C ILE A 47 7.29 -13.04 -2.37
N VAL A 48 7.81 -14.03 -1.65
CA VAL A 48 7.41 -15.44 -1.80
C VAL A 48 6.90 -15.92 -0.45
N ALA A 49 5.64 -16.35 -0.40
CA ALA A 49 5.01 -16.84 0.83
C ALA A 49 5.51 -18.24 1.22
N ALA A 50 5.31 -18.62 2.49
CA ALA A 50 5.52 -19.99 2.95
C ALA A 50 4.33 -20.90 2.58
N LEU A 51 4.60 -22.19 2.38
CA LEU A 51 3.62 -23.21 2.02
C LEU A 51 2.70 -23.49 3.23
N GLY A 52 1.42 -23.19 3.10
CA GLY A 52 0.42 -23.36 4.17
C GLY A 52 0.15 -22.10 4.98
N GLU A 53 0.90 -21.02 4.75
CA GLU A 53 0.49 -19.67 5.10
C GLU A 53 -0.42 -19.16 3.98
N ALA A 54 -1.61 -18.66 4.30
CA ALA A 54 -2.52 -18.12 3.28
C ALA A 54 -1.77 -17.06 2.47
N ALA A 55 -1.55 -17.32 1.18
CA ALA A 55 -0.91 -16.37 0.29
C ALA A 55 -1.58 -14.99 0.48
N PRO A 56 -0.82 -13.91 0.68
CA PRO A 56 -1.42 -12.59 0.50
C PRO A 56 -1.96 -12.62 -0.93
N ALA A 57 -3.27 -12.37 -1.05
CA ALA A 57 -3.96 -12.36 -2.32
C ALA A 57 -3.09 -11.63 -3.34
N ALA A 58 -2.96 -12.23 -4.54
CA ALA A 58 -2.27 -11.67 -5.68
C ALA A 58 -2.41 -10.14 -5.65
N ALA A 59 -1.27 -9.44 -5.65
CA ALA A 59 -1.21 -8.00 -5.72
C ALA A 59 -1.94 -7.51 -6.97
N VAL A 60 -3.25 -7.33 -6.85
CA VAL A 60 -3.87 -6.06 -7.20
C VAL A 60 -3.10 -5.03 -6.40
N SER A 61 -2.58 -4.01 -7.08
CA SER A 61 -1.90 -2.89 -6.46
C SER A 61 -2.68 -2.43 -5.23
N SER A 62 -2.19 -2.82 -4.06
CA SER A 62 -2.63 -2.33 -2.78
C SER A 62 -1.35 -1.88 -2.11
N PRO A 63 -1.08 -0.56 -2.02
CA PRO A 63 0.12 -0.09 -1.36
C PRO A 63 0.05 -0.47 0.12
N GLY A 64 0.91 -1.42 0.48
CA GLY A 64 1.71 -1.36 1.70
C GLY A 64 0.96 -1.22 3.01
N ALA A 65 0.66 -2.37 3.62
CA ALA A 65 0.95 -2.52 5.04
C ALA A 65 2.47 -2.38 5.24
N SER A 66 2.94 -1.14 5.34
CA SER A 66 4.27 -0.77 5.79
C SER A 66 4.13 -0.07 7.13
N THR A 67 4.14 -0.86 8.20
CA THR A 67 4.33 -0.35 9.54
C THR A 67 5.78 0.17 9.63
N THR A 68 5.90 1.49 9.75
CA THR A 68 7.11 2.34 9.94
C THR A 68 7.43 3.21 8.72
N ALA A 69 7.07 4.49 8.86
CA ALA A 69 7.20 5.62 7.94
C ALA A 69 6.21 5.68 6.75
N ALA A 70 4.92 5.46 7.02
CA ALA A 70 3.89 6.05 6.16
C ALA A 70 4.06 7.57 6.20
N GLY A 71 4.56 8.15 5.11
CA GLY A 71 4.40 9.58 4.86
C GLY A 71 2.94 9.96 5.03
N LYS A 72 2.68 11.19 5.46
CA LYS A 72 1.33 11.71 5.69
C LYS A 72 0.42 11.42 4.49
N VAL A 73 -0.78 10.89 4.73
CA VAL A 73 -1.79 10.63 3.70
C VAL A 73 -2.26 11.95 3.10
N ASN A 74 -2.08 12.14 1.79
CA ASN A 74 -2.54 13.35 1.12
C ASN A 74 -4.06 13.30 0.87
N LEU A 75 -4.81 14.21 1.47
CA LEU A 75 -6.29 14.27 1.39
C LEU A 75 -6.81 14.54 -0.03
N ASN A 76 -6.03 15.23 -0.85
CA ASN A 76 -6.38 15.59 -2.22
C ASN A 76 -6.12 14.47 -3.22
N SER A 77 -5.14 13.59 -2.98
CA SER A 77 -4.79 12.50 -3.89
C SER A 77 -5.13 11.10 -3.39
N ALA A 78 -5.40 10.93 -2.10
CA ALA A 78 -5.75 9.63 -1.53
C ALA A 78 -7.07 9.10 -2.11
N ASP A 79 -7.09 7.80 -2.40
CA ASP A 79 -8.28 7.04 -2.74
C ASP A 79 -8.98 6.57 -1.45
N GLN A 80 -10.17 6.00 -1.61
CA GLN A 80 -11.02 5.61 -0.48
C GLN A 80 -10.31 4.60 0.44
N THR A 81 -9.67 3.60 -0.16
CA THR A 81 -8.93 2.55 0.55
C THR A 81 -7.78 3.12 1.39
N THR A 82 -7.04 4.09 0.84
CA THR A 82 -5.95 4.77 1.59
C THR A 82 -6.50 5.59 2.75
N LEU A 83 -7.61 6.30 2.56
CA LEU A 83 -8.26 7.05 3.64
C LEU A 83 -8.76 6.13 4.76
N GLU A 84 -9.26 4.94 4.41
CA GLU A 84 -9.72 3.91 5.37
C GLU A 84 -8.59 3.34 6.25
N THR A 85 -7.32 3.51 5.87
CA THR A 85 -6.18 3.13 6.73
C THR A 85 -6.02 4.05 7.94
N LEU A 86 -6.67 5.22 7.94
CA LEU A 86 -6.54 6.20 8.98
C LEU A 86 -7.39 5.85 10.22
N PRO A 87 -6.89 6.09 11.44
CA PRO A 87 -7.59 5.72 12.66
C PRO A 87 -8.90 6.49 12.81
N GLY A 88 -10.02 5.75 12.84
CA GLY A 88 -11.37 6.32 12.95
C GLY A 88 -11.98 6.74 11.61
N VAL A 89 -11.35 6.43 10.48
CA VAL A 89 -11.89 6.63 9.14
C VAL A 89 -12.32 5.28 8.59
N GLY A 90 -13.63 5.02 8.58
CA GLY A 90 -14.21 3.88 7.87
C GLY A 90 -14.72 4.26 6.48
N PRO A 91 -15.32 3.33 5.73
CA PRO A 91 -15.81 3.56 4.36
C PRO A 91 -16.74 4.76 4.23
N VAL A 92 -17.60 4.95 5.24
CA VAL A 92 -18.51 6.11 5.31
C VAL A 92 -17.77 7.42 5.45
N MET A 93 -16.71 7.47 6.27
CA MET A 93 -15.91 8.69 6.45
C MET A 93 -15.01 8.97 5.26
N ALA A 94 -14.37 7.94 4.71
CA ALA A 94 -13.55 8.08 3.50
C ALA A 94 -14.39 8.63 2.33
N GLY A 95 -15.59 8.09 2.13
CA GLY A 95 -16.52 8.61 1.12
C GLY A 95 -16.91 10.07 1.35
N LYS A 96 -17.11 10.48 2.61
CA LYS A 96 -17.41 11.89 2.95
C LYS A 96 -16.24 12.84 2.67
N ILE A 97 -15.00 12.43 2.96
CA ILE A 97 -13.80 13.21 2.66
C ILE A 97 -13.68 13.42 1.14
N ILE A 98 -13.90 12.36 0.36
CA ILE A 98 -13.87 12.42 -1.12
C ILE A 98 -15.01 13.29 -1.65
N LYS A 99 -16.21 13.17 -1.09
CA LYS A 99 -17.34 14.01 -1.46
C LYS A 99 -17.08 15.47 -1.14
N TRP A 100 -16.55 15.78 0.05
CA TRP A 100 -16.23 17.14 0.46
C TRP A 100 -15.26 17.80 -0.53
N ARG A 101 -14.20 17.09 -0.97
CA ARG A 101 -13.24 17.66 -1.94
C ARG A 101 -13.82 17.83 -3.36
N THR A 102 -14.88 17.09 -3.67
CA THR A 102 -15.57 17.17 -4.96
C THR A 102 -16.56 18.35 -4.97
N ASP A 103 -17.25 18.57 -3.85
CA ASP A 103 -18.28 19.60 -3.73
C ASP A 103 -17.70 20.98 -3.38
N ASN A 104 -16.69 21.04 -2.49
CA ASN A 104 -16.10 22.29 -1.98
C ASN A 104 -14.75 22.63 -2.64
N GLY A 105 -14.18 21.70 -3.42
CA GLY A 105 -12.85 21.82 -4.00
C GLY A 105 -11.75 21.20 -3.13
N ARG A 106 -10.49 21.36 -3.54
CA ARG A 106 -9.35 20.71 -2.89
C ARG A 106 -9.16 21.25 -1.45
N PHE A 107 -8.75 20.38 -0.54
CA PHE A 107 -8.30 20.77 0.80
C PHE A 107 -7.08 21.69 0.65
N THR A 108 -7.10 22.86 1.29
CA THR A 108 -6.00 23.84 1.26
C THR A 108 -5.13 23.77 2.49
N ARG A 109 -5.68 23.26 3.58
CA ARG A 109 -5.02 23.06 4.87
C ARG A 109 -5.63 21.84 5.55
N VAL A 110 -4.94 21.29 6.55
CA VAL A 110 -5.41 20.08 7.24
C VAL A 110 -6.67 20.37 8.04
N GLU A 111 -6.82 21.59 8.57
CA GLU A 111 -7.95 22.04 9.40
C GLU A 111 -9.29 22.01 8.67
N ASP A 112 -9.28 22.05 7.34
CA ASP A 112 -10.47 21.93 6.48
C ASP A 112 -11.19 20.59 6.69
N LEU A 113 -10.51 19.57 7.25
CA LEU A 113 -11.14 18.32 7.68
C LEU A 113 -12.25 18.53 8.72
N ASN A 114 -12.22 19.60 9.51
CA ASN A 114 -13.28 19.90 10.48
C ASN A 114 -14.61 20.30 9.81
N GLU A 115 -14.58 20.70 8.54
CA GLU A 115 -15.78 20.98 7.75
C GLU A 115 -16.43 19.68 7.20
N VAL A 116 -15.72 18.56 7.27
CA VAL A 116 -16.25 17.26 6.83
C VAL A 116 -17.21 16.71 7.90
N SER A 117 -18.47 16.55 7.52
CA SER A 117 -19.53 16.06 8.41
C SER A 117 -19.18 14.73 9.11
N GLY A 118 -18.92 14.80 10.42
CA GLY A 118 -18.61 13.64 11.26
C GLY A 118 -17.13 13.43 11.56
N VAL A 119 -16.25 14.33 11.10
CA VAL A 119 -14.94 14.53 11.71
C VAL A 119 -15.12 15.41 12.94
N GLY A 120 -15.02 14.82 14.13
CA GLY A 120 -15.00 15.56 15.40
C GLY A 120 -13.57 15.84 15.88
N GLU A 121 -13.40 16.70 16.89
CA GLU A 121 -12.08 17.09 17.42
C GLU A 121 -11.18 15.91 17.76
N LYS A 122 -11.73 14.85 18.36
CA LYS A 122 -10.98 13.62 18.70
C LYS A 122 -10.47 12.88 17.47
N THR A 123 -11.26 12.85 16.40
CA THR A 123 -10.88 12.23 15.14
C THR A 123 -9.85 13.11 14.44
N PHE A 124 -10.13 14.41 14.32
CA PHE A 124 -9.21 15.39 13.76
C PHE A 124 -7.83 15.35 14.41
N ALA A 125 -7.73 15.36 15.73
CA ALA A 125 -6.45 15.33 16.45
C ALA A 125 -5.60 14.09 16.11
N LYS A 126 -6.25 12.93 15.88
CA LYS A 126 -5.57 11.70 15.46
C LYS A 126 -5.15 11.76 14.00
N LEU A 127 -5.98 12.38 13.15
CA LEU A 127 -5.72 12.48 11.71
C LEU A 127 -4.68 13.54 11.38
N ALA A 128 -4.66 14.68 12.07
CA ALA A 128 -3.83 15.84 11.73
C ALA A 128 -2.32 15.53 11.69
N GLN A 129 -1.86 14.55 12.48
CA GLN A 129 -0.47 14.10 12.47
C GLN A 129 -0.16 13.12 11.34
N LEU A 130 -1.18 12.50 10.76
CA LEU A 130 -1.11 11.42 9.77
C LEU A 130 -1.49 11.87 8.36
N VAL A 131 -1.96 13.11 8.17
CA VAL A 131 -2.47 13.62 6.88
C VAL A 131 -1.80 14.90 6.43
N THR A 132 -1.84 15.15 5.12
CA THR A 132 -1.35 16.36 4.44
C THR A 132 -2.32 16.77 3.34
N VAL A 133 -2.18 17.98 2.79
CA VAL A 133 -2.91 18.47 1.61
C VAL A 133 -2.05 18.46 0.36
#